data_AF-A0A5E4IEZ8-F1
#
_entry.id   AF-A0A5E4IEZ8-F1
#
_cell.length_a   1.000
_cell.length_b   1.000
_cell.length_c   1.000
_cell.angle_alpha   90.00
_cell.angle_beta   90.00
_cell.angle_gamma   90.00
#
_symmetry.space_group_name_H-M   'P 1'
#
loop_
_entity.id
_entity.type
_entity.pdbx_description
1 polymer ?
#
loop_
_entity_poly.entity_id
_entity_poly.type
_entity_poly.pdbx_seq_one_letter_code
_entity_poly.pdbx_strand_id
1 'polypeptide(L)'
;MERFNFLLPKAVASYSRPPVIEAPLVNMFKREIVKTGIDVGAPLALTWSCYLNGGKHCGTCESCQHRKRGFKEAGVADPTEYA
;
A
#
# COMPACT_ATOMS: atom_id res chain seq x y z
N MET A 1 -1.79 4.99 16.01
CA MET A 1 -3.12 5.46 15.61
C MET A 1 -4.01 5.85 16.78
N GLU A 2 -4.01 5.09 17.87
CA GLU A 2 -4.85 5.38 19.06
C GLU A 2 -4.73 6.82 19.59
N ARG A 3 -3.51 7.34 19.78
CA ARG A 3 -3.28 8.74 20.19
C ARG A 3 -3.86 9.76 19.20
N PHE A 4 -3.80 9.48 17.90
CA PHE A 4 -4.33 10.38 16.87
C PHE A 4 -5.86 10.40 16.92
N ASN A 5 -6.49 9.23 17.00
CA ASN A 5 -7.94 9.09 17.15
C ASN A 5 -8.47 9.65 18.48
N PHE A 6 -7.67 9.62 19.56
CA PHE A 6 -8.01 10.27 20.83
C PHE A 6 -8.05 11.80 20.75
N LEU A 7 -7.15 12.39 19.96
CA LEU A 7 -7.04 13.85 19.82
C LEU A 7 -8.04 14.43 18.82
N LEU A 8 -8.39 13.69 17.77
CA LEU A 8 -9.29 14.12 16.70
C LEU A 8 -10.60 14.78 17.19
N PRO A 9 -11.36 14.20 18.14
CA PRO A 9 -12.59 14.79 18.65
C PRO A 9 -12.40 16.11 19.40
N LYS A 10 -11.18 16.38 19.89
CA LYS A 10 -10.84 17.56 20.71
C LYS A 10 -10.20 18.67 19.89
N ALA A 11 -9.47 18.29 18.83
CA ALA A 11 -8.73 19.21 17.98
C ALA A 11 -9.57 19.81 16.86
N VAL A 12 -10.69 19.17 16.50
CA VAL A 12 -11.57 19.62 15.42
C VAL A 12 -12.83 20.23 16.03
N ALA A 13 -12.97 21.56 15.92
CA ALA A 13 -14.17 22.29 16.34
C ALA A 13 -15.31 22.10 15.31
N SER A 14 -15.81 20.87 15.20
CA SER A 14 -16.91 20.52 14.31
C SER A 14 -18.02 19.81 15.09
N TYR A 15 -19.27 20.13 14.75
CA TYR A 15 -20.46 19.46 15.29
C TYR A 15 -20.72 18.08 14.67
N SER A 16 -19.91 17.68 13.67
CA SER A 16 -20.00 16.37 13.03
C SER A 16 -19.29 15.29 13.85
N ARG A 17 -19.74 14.04 13.71
CA ARG A 17 -19.06 12.88 14.32
C ARG A 17 -17.62 12.81 13.77
N PRO A 18 -16.59 12.79 14.63
CA PRO A 18 -15.20 12.73 14.17
C PRO A 18 -14.94 11.46 13.36
N PRO A 19 -14.17 11.54 12.26
CA PRO A 19 -13.76 10.35 11.53
C PRO A 19 -12.82 9.50 12.40
N VAL A 20 -12.83 8.19 12.13
CA VAL A 20 -11.85 7.25 12.71
C VAL A 20 -10.77 7.01 11.67
N ILE A 21 -9.51 7.19 12.04
CA ILE A 21 -8.38 6.88 11.16
C ILE A 21 -8.01 5.42 11.31
N GLU A 22 -8.01 4.71 10.19
CA GLU A 22 -7.50 3.35 10.05
C GLU A 22 -6.33 3.33 9.06
N ALA A 23 -5.26 2.64 9.45
CA ALA A 23 -4.07 2.47 8.62
C ALA A 23 -3.66 0.98 8.65
N PRO A 24 -4.45 0.09 8.03
CA PRO A 24 -4.33 -1.36 8.22
C PRO A 24 -2.98 -1.93 7.79
N LEU A 25 -2.27 -1.24 6.88
CA LEU A 25 -0.99 -1.67 6.34
C LEU A 25 0.22 -1.05 7.06
N VAL A 26 0.04 -0.13 8.02
CA VAL A 26 1.12 0.74 8.53
C VAL A 26 2.25 -0.01 9.25
N ASN A 27 1.93 -1.15 9.88
CA ASN A 27 2.89 -1.98 10.59
C ASN A 27 3.34 -3.20 9.78
N MET A 28 2.93 -3.30 8.51
CA MET A 28 3.24 -4.45 7.65
C MET A 28 4.49 -4.20 6.83
N PHE A 29 5.35 -5.21 6.73
CA PHE A 29 6.39 -5.25 5.71
C PHE A 29 5.78 -5.43 4.32
N LYS A 30 6.50 -5.05 3.27
CA LYS A 30 5.99 -5.11 1.89
C LYS A 30 5.56 -6.53 1.48
N ARG A 31 6.28 -7.56 1.93
CA ARG A 31 5.92 -8.98 1.74
C ARG A 31 4.58 -9.34 2.37
N GLU A 32 4.23 -8.73 3.50
CA GLU A 32 2.96 -8.96 4.22
C GLU A 32 1.83 -8.22 3.51
N ILE A 33 2.08 -7.00 3.04
CA ILE A 33 1.11 -6.27 2.21
C ILE A 33 0.76 -7.05 0.94
N VAL A 34 1.75 -7.66 0.28
CA VAL A 34 1.51 -8.51 -0.90
C VAL A 34 0.65 -9.73 -0.53
N LYS A 35 1.00 -10.46 0.54
CA LYS A 35 0.22 -11.61 1.01
C LYS A 35 -1.22 -11.23 1.33
N THR A 36 -1.43 -10.17 2.12
CA THR A 36 -2.76 -9.64 2.43
C THR A 36 -3.54 -9.30 1.17
N GLY A 37 -2.89 -8.68 0.18
CA GLY A 37 -3.51 -8.36 -1.11
C GLY A 37 -3.99 -9.61 -1.87
N ILE A 38 -3.22 -10.70 -1.83
CA ILE A 38 -3.63 -12.00 -2.40
C ILE A 38 -4.78 -12.60 -1.61
N ASP A 39 -4.69 -12.61 -0.28
CA ASP A 39 -5.68 -13.23 0.61
C ASP A 39 -7.07 -12.58 0.46
N VAL A 40 -7.12 -11.27 0.23
CA VAL A 40 -8.39 -10.54 0.00
C VAL A 40 -8.82 -10.50 -1.48
N GLY A 41 -8.08 -11.14 -2.38
CA GLY A 41 -8.37 -11.15 -3.82
C GLY A 41 -8.22 -9.79 -4.50
N ALA A 42 -7.33 -8.92 -4.00
CA ALA A 42 -7.10 -7.63 -4.62
C ALA A 42 -6.52 -7.78 -6.04
N PRO A 43 -6.94 -6.96 -7.02
CA PRO A 43 -6.46 -7.05 -8.40
C PRO A 43 -5.06 -6.44 -8.55
N LEU A 44 -4.03 -7.05 -7.95
CA LEU A 44 -2.66 -6.51 -7.88
C LEU A 44 -2.02 -6.28 -9.26
N ALA A 45 -2.49 -6.97 -10.30
CA ALA A 45 -2.09 -6.76 -11.69
C ALA A 45 -2.50 -5.39 -12.26
N LEU A 46 -3.58 -4.80 -11.73
CA LEU A 46 -4.09 -3.49 -12.16
C LEU A 46 -3.45 -2.32 -11.40
N THR A 47 -2.56 -2.60 -10.45
CA THR A 47 -1.97 -1.57 -9.60
C THR A 47 -0.73 -0.95 -10.23
N TRP A 48 -0.57 0.36 -10.06
CA TRP A 48 0.59 1.10 -10.51
C TRP A 48 1.44 1.56 -9.32
N SER A 49 2.71 1.17 -9.31
CA SER A 49 3.65 1.59 -8.26
C SER A 49 4.78 2.45 -8.84
N CYS A 50 5.04 2.36 -10.14
CA CYS A 50 6.17 3.02 -10.78
C CYS A 50 6.05 4.55 -10.68
N TYR A 51 7.15 5.21 -10.31
CA TYR A 51 7.20 6.68 -10.30
C TYR A 51 7.23 7.30 -11.70
N LEU A 52 7.73 6.56 -12.68
CA LEU A 52 7.72 7.01 -14.07
C LEU A 52 6.39 6.65 -14.71
N ASN A 53 5.87 7.56 -15.52
CA ASN A 53 4.71 7.30 -16.35
C ASN A 53 5.17 6.70 -17.69
N GLY A 54 4.44 5.72 -18.21
CA GLY A 54 4.79 5.01 -19.44
C GLY A 54 3.84 3.84 -19.71
N GLY A 55 4.10 3.06 -20.75
CA GLY A 55 3.27 1.90 -21.08
C GLY A 55 3.47 0.69 -20.16
N LYS A 56 4.61 0.63 -19.45
CA LYS A 56 4.99 -0.43 -18.51
C LYS A 56 5.72 0.17 -17.31
N HIS A 57 5.80 -0.55 -16.20
CA HIS A 57 6.63 -0.13 -15.07
C HIS A 57 8.10 -0.09 -15.50
N CYS A 58 8.82 0.98 -15.17
CA CYS A 58 10.20 1.16 -15.67
C CYS A 58 11.22 0.15 -15.15
N GLY A 59 10.89 -0.60 -14.09
CA GLY A 59 11.72 -1.67 -13.57
C GLY A 59 12.98 -1.24 -12.81
N THR A 60 13.36 0.04 -12.84
CA THR A 60 14.62 0.57 -12.29
C THR A 60 14.43 1.59 -11.16
N CYS A 61 13.28 2.27 -11.06
CA CYS A 61 13.03 3.22 -9.98
C CYS A 61 12.86 2.53 -8.61
N GLU A 62 13.06 3.28 -7.53
CA GLU A 62 12.98 2.77 -6.15
C GLU A 62 11.68 2.01 -5.89
N SER A 63 10.53 2.57 -6.27
CA SER A 63 9.23 1.92 -6.07
C SER A 63 9.09 0.61 -6.86
N CYS A 64 9.63 0.55 -8.09
CA CYS A 64 9.68 -0.71 -8.83
C CYS A 64 10.54 -1.76 -8.13
N GLN A 65 11.70 -1.38 -7.58
CA GLN A 65 12.57 -2.28 -6.83
C GLN A 65 11.90 -2.77 -5.53
N HIS A 66 11.19 -1.89 -4.81
CA HIS A 66 10.40 -2.26 -3.63
C HIS A 66 9.27 -3.23 -3.97
N ARG A 67 8.59 -3.02 -5.10
CA ARG A 67 7.56 -3.94 -5.59
C ARG A 67 8.14 -5.32 -5.89
N LYS A 68 9.16 -5.41 -6.74
CA LYS A 68 9.83 -6.66 -7.12
C LYS A 68 10.28 -7.44 -5.87
N ARG A 69 10.91 -6.74 -4.92
CA ARG A 69 11.34 -7.33 -3.65
C ARG A 69 10.16 -7.82 -2.81
N GLY A 70 9.10 -7.03 -2.69
CA GLY A 70 7.90 -7.39 -1.94
C GLY A 70 7.26 -8.69 -2.45
N PHE A 71 7.10 -8.84 -3.77
CA PHE A 71 6.58 -10.07 -4.38
C PHE A 71 7.54 -11.25 -4.20
N LYS A 72 8.85 -11.04 -4.45
CA LYS A 72 9.88 -12.05 -4.25
C LYS A 72 9.90 -12.59 -2.82
N GLU A 73 9.91 -11.70 -1.82
CA GLU A 73 9.91 -12.07 -0.39
C GLU A 73 8.57 -12.66 0.07
N ALA A 74 7.48 -12.33 -0.61
CA ALA A 74 6.18 -12.97 -0.36
C ALA A 74 6.11 -14.41 -0.89
N GLY A 75 7.03 -14.81 -1.79
CA GLY A 75 6.99 -16.10 -2.47
C GLY A 75 5.90 -16.18 -3.54
N VAL A 76 5.45 -15.04 -4.05
CA VAL A 76 4.36 -14.91 -5.03
C VAL A 76 4.91 -14.32 -6.32
N ALA A 77 4.45 -14.80 -7.47
CA ALA A 77 4.82 -14.23 -8.76
C ALA A 77 4.31 -12.78 -8.87
N ASP A 78 5.19 -11.85 -9.26
CA ASP A 78 4.79 -10.46 -9.53
C ASP A 78 4.05 -10.40 -10.87
N PRO A 79 2.76 -9.98 -10.91
CA PRO A 79 2.00 -9.90 -12.15
C PRO A 79 2.39 -8.68 -13.00
N THR A 80 3.30 -7.82 -12.55
CA THR A 80 3.66 -6.59 -13.26
C THR A 80 4.58 -6.85 -14.44
N GLU A 81 4.20 -6.28 -15.58
CA GLU A 81 5.09 -6.15 -16.73
C GLU A 81 6.06 -4.98 -16.55
N TYR A 82 7.34 -5.27 -16.72
CA TYR A 82 8.41 -4.28 -16.66
C TYR A 82 8.97 -3.99 -18.07
N ALA A 83 9.46 -2.77 -18.26
CA ALA A 83 10.22 -2.36 -19.44
C ALA A 83 11.64 -2.97 -19.44
#